data_AF-D6WY87-F1
#
_entry.id   AF-D6WY87-F1
#
_cell.length_a   1.000
_cell.length_b   1.000
_cell.length_c   1.000
_cell.angle_alpha   90.00
_cell.angle_beta   90.00
_cell.angle_gamma   90.00
#
_symmetry.space_group_name_H-M   'P 1'
#
loop_
_entity.id
_entity.type
_entity.pdbx_description
1 polymer ?
#
loop_
_entity_poly.entity_id
_entity_poly.type
_entity_poly.pdbx_seq_one_letter_code
_entity_poly.pdbx_strand_id
1 'polypeptide(L)'
;MDDHDSAYYLRSKKRKVDDGEEATCSYSNKNPFKRKNPIMLMPLEILQNVFKFITYQELSEKVRKVNRKFKLAAEDLLNKTFKSLAKKLQHLTATTFKAIEATQDDMEIKCLCRLLNLLDIINFQQTVIMATIWRYVYNEFYRTPKSCMYGGLILDLFEHFLYKFTTKPYQIYGPAVVKDYALPEDVKHIIHLTKNFCIHFDKVSEEPIKNALSVSGCKIVDLLDCATYASKNVIFERITGNTFSAKYCYYLQNAWFVAFGIPPDKEMSLKQKQRMMHMRIRRIILAHTEMFMQQNHYERETLVRANPIIKKPSVVVYTGYGDVHDTFFCYGAMNDAAYLQKFHLHEDQQDEDVEDELHNDEVMPNPEGVDQQDEFFLIPHLGLDIDIRIDCPLAYAPYKYIIDNEEMIRDEEKSSNGMFNLCIQFNFPGAHYPRLPTAYSYHKRISTRQY
;
A
#
# COMPACT_ATOMS: atom_id res chain seq x y z
N MET A 1 -43.03 44.18 -7.91
CA MET A 1 -42.49 43.14 -8.82
C MET A 1 -41.53 42.29 -8.02
N ASP A 2 -42.13 41.45 -7.16
CA ASP A 2 -42.02 39.98 -7.13
C ASP A 2 -40.59 39.40 -7.13
N ASP A 3 -40.13 38.90 -5.98
CA ASP A 3 -40.13 37.48 -5.53
C ASP A 3 -38.81 36.78 -5.95
N HIS A 4 -38.08 35.99 -5.16
CA HIS A 4 -38.41 35.25 -3.94
C HIS A 4 -37.11 34.98 -3.14
N ASP A 5 -37.18 35.19 -1.83
CA ASP A 5 -36.26 34.64 -0.82
C ASP A 5 -36.51 33.14 -0.61
N SER A 6 -35.45 32.36 -0.45
CA SER A 6 -35.53 30.99 0.09
C SER A 6 -34.26 30.64 0.88
N ALA A 7 -34.13 31.23 2.06
CA ALA A 7 -33.16 30.83 3.06
C ALA A 7 -33.62 29.55 3.80
N TYR A 8 -32.78 28.52 3.73
CA TYR A 8 -32.96 27.26 4.46
C TYR A 8 -32.78 27.45 5.98
N TYR A 9 -33.84 27.25 6.76
CA TYR A 9 -33.78 27.15 8.22
C TYR A 9 -34.06 25.72 8.68
N LEU A 10 -33.04 25.04 9.22
CA LEU A 10 -33.19 23.80 9.99
C LEU A 10 -32.90 24.07 11.47
N ARG A 11 -33.93 24.41 12.26
CA ARG A 11 -33.92 24.25 13.72
C ARG A 11 -35.35 24.19 14.26
N SER A 12 -35.82 23.00 14.60
CA SER A 12 -37.08 22.78 15.29
C SER A 12 -36.94 23.14 16.78
N LYS A 13 -37.29 24.37 17.15
CA LYS A 13 -37.56 24.75 18.54
C LYS A 13 -38.97 24.26 18.91
N LYS A 14 -39.05 23.34 19.87
CA LYS A 14 -40.31 23.02 20.58
C LYS A 14 -40.86 24.29 21.23
N ARG A 15 -42.05 24.74 20.83
CA ARG A 15 -42.88 25.65 21.63
C ARG A 15 -43.82 24.79 22.50
N LYS A 16 -43.77 25.00 23.82
CA LYS A 16 -44.88 24.71 24.71
C LYS A 16 -45.91 25.83 24.50
N VAL A 17 -47.16 25.46 24.28
CA VAL A 17 -48.32 26.35 24.41
C VAL A 17 -49.18 25.73 25.49
N ASP A 18 -49.52 26.53 26.49
CA ASP A 18 -50.42 26.18 27.59
C ASP A 18 -51.75 26.92 27.40
N ASP A 19 -52.79 26.29 27.94
CA ASP A 19 -54.15 26.73 28.21
C ASP A 19 -55.18 26.89 27.06
N GLY A 20 -56.09 25.91 27.03
CA GLY A 20 -57.53 26.19 27.18
C GLY A 20 -58.39 26.21 25.92
N GLU A 21 -58.96 25.05 25.56
CA GLU A 21 -60.42 24.81 25.51
C GLU A 21 -60.75 23.54 24.70
N GLU A 22 -61.61 22.71 25.30
CA GLU A 22 -62.05 21.41 24.79
C GLU A 22 -63.00 21.57 23.59
N ALA A 23 -62.70 20.85 22.51
CA ALA A 23 -63.71 20.46 21.53
C ALA A 23 -63.62 18.94 21.35
N THR A 24 -64.46 18.24 22.11
CA THR A 24 -64.82 16.84 21.87
C THR A 24 -65.59 16.72 20.56
N CYS A 25 -65.08 15.90 19.65
CA CYS A 25 -65.78 15.07 18.66
C CYS A 25 -64.68 14.60 17.69
N SER A 26 -64.59 13.35 17.24
CA SER A 26 -65.46 12.19 17.26
C SER A 26 -64.61 11.07 16.64
N TYR A 27 -64.91 9.83 17.00
CA TYR A 27 -64.31 8.61 16.45
C TYR A 27 -63.90 8.73 14.97
N SER A 28 -62.59 8.78 14.71
CA SER A 28 -62.01 8.44 13.42
C SER A 28 -61.31 7.11 13.58
N ASN A 29 -61.88 6.11 12.91
CA ASN A 29 -61.49 4.73 12.82
C ASN A 29 -60.00 4.46 13.09
N LYS A 30 -59.75 3.65 14.12
CA LYS A 30 -58.55 2.82 14.21
C LYS A 30 -58.49 1.98 12.94
N ASN A 31 -57.82 2.47 11.92
CA ASN A 31 -57.22 1.61 10.93
C ASN A 31 -55.94 1.04 11.57
N PRO A 32 -55.88 -0.26 11.90
CA PRO A 32 -54.62 -0.93 12.17
C PRO A 32 -53.92 -1.16 10.82
N PHE A 33 -53.68 -0.10 10.05
CA PHE A 33 -52.77 -0.18 8.92
C PHE A 33 -51.39 -0.41 9.51
N LYS A 34 -51.04 -1.70 9.59
CA LYS A 34 -49.70 -2.28 9.56
C LYS A 34 -48.65 -1.19 9.76
N ARG A 35 -48.12 -1.07 10.99
CA ARG A 35 -46.78 -0.52 11.16
C ARG A 35 -45.90 -1.38 10.26
N LYS A 36 -45.66 -0.91 9.02
CA LYS A 36 -44.61 -1.46 8.16
C LYS A 36 -43.40 -1.39 9.05
N ASN A 37 -42.90 -2.52 9.54
CA ASN A 37 -41.63 -2.58 10.25
C ASN A 37 -40.63 -1.98 9.27
N PRO A 38 -40.29 -0.68 9.39
CA PRO A 38 -39.38 -0.10 8.45
C PRO A 38 -38.08 -0.85 8.68
N ILE A 39 -37.38 -1.24 7.62
CA ILE A 39 -36.04 -1.85 7.69
C ILE A 39 -35.12 -1.12 8.68
N MET A 40 -35.39 0.17 8.93
CA MET A 40 -34.84 1.03 9.97
C MET A 40 -34.94 0.53 11.42
N LEU A 41 -35.95 -0.27 11.78
CA LEU A 41 -36.11 -0.83 13.12
C LEU A 41 -35.38 -2.17 13.30
N MET A 42 -34.92 -2.81 12.22
CA MET A 42 -34.17 -4.07 12.32
C MET A 42 -32.84 -3.88 13.05
N PRO A 43 -32.42 -4.78 13.94
CA PRO A 43 -31.07 -4.76 14.53
C PRO A 43 -29.96 -4.67 13.47
N LEU A 44 -28.79 -4.14 13.85
CA LEU A 44 -27.67 -3.96 12.93
C LEU A 44 -27.21 -5.30 12.34
N GLU A 45 -27.28 -6.36 13.12
CA GLU A 45 -26.89 -7.72 12.76
C GLU A 45 -27.79 -8.28 11.66
N ILE A 46 -29.09 -7.99 11.71
CA ILE A 46 -30.03 -8.39 10.66
C ILE A 46 -29.75 -7.60 9.38
N LEU A 47 -29.51 -6.30 9.49
CA LEU A 47 -29.14 -5.47 8.33
C LEU A 47 -27.85 -5.97 7.69
N GLN A 48 -26.84 -6.32 8.48
CA GLN A 48 -25.60 -6.90 7.99
C GLN A 48 -25.82 -8.22 7.27
N ASN A 49 -26.68 -9.09 7.80
CA ASN A 49 -27.01 -10.36 7.13
C ASN A 49 -27.74 -10.14 5.79
N VAL A 50 -28.60 -9.13 5.68
CA VAL A 50 -29.21 -8.74 4.40
C VAL A 50 -28.15 -8.16 3.46
N PHE A 51 -27.26 -7.30 3.97
CA PHE A 51 -26.23 -6.63 3.18
C PHE A 51 -25.15 -7.58 2.63
N LYS A 52 -24.97 -8.77 3.20
CA LYS A 52 -24.09 -9.82 2.63
C LYS A 52 -24.51 -10.29 1.23
N PHE A 53 -25.77 -10.06 0.83
CA PHE A 53 -26.26 -10.39 -0.51
C PHE A 53 -26.15 -9.23 -1.50
N ILE A 54 -25.54 -8.11 -1.09
CA ILE A 54 -25.28 -6.93 -1.92
C ILE A 54 -23.79 -6.87 -2.20
N THR A 55 -23.39 -6.45 -3.40
CA THR A 55 -21.97 -6.28 -3.74
C THR A 55 -21.33 -5.19 -2.86
N TYR A 56 -20.04 -5.33 -2.58
CA TYR A 56 -19.31 -4.36 -1.77
C TYR A 56 -19.25 -2.99 -2.45
N GLN A 57 -19.20 -2.93 -3.78
CA GLN A 57 -19.31 -1.69 -4.54
C GLN A 57 -20.62 -0.97 -4.21
N GLU A 58 -21.76 -1.66 -4.30
CA GLU A 58 -23.06 -1.05 -4.00
C GLU A 58 -23.19 -0.68 -2.53
N LEU A 59 -22.61 -1.48 -1.62
CA LEU A 59 -22.55 -1.15 -0.20
C LEU A 59 -21.81 0.16 0.04
N SER A 60 -20.64 0.33 -0.58
CA SER A 60 -19.79 1.51 -0.42
C SER A 60 -20.39 2.78 -1.04
N GLU A 61 -20.94 2.66 -2.26
CA GLU A 61 -21.37 3.79 -3.08
C GLU A 61 -22.80 4.24 -2.80
N LYS A 62 -23.72 3.29 -2.55
CA LYS A 62 -25.16 3.54 -2.43
C LYS A 62 -25.65 3.34 -1.00
N VAL A 63 -25.56 2.11 -0.47
CA VAL A 63 -26.20 1.72 0.81
C VAL A 63 -25.68 2.55 1.97
N ARG A 64 -24.36 2.75 2.04
CA ARG A 64 -23.71 3.55 3.09
C ARG A 64 -24.21 5.00 3.15
N LYS A 65 -24.70 5.56 2.03
CA LYS A 65 -25.14 6.96 1.95
C LYS A 65 -26.61 7.17 2.32
N VAL A 66 -27.40 6.11 2.50
CA VAL A 66 -28.86 6.20 2.72
C VAL A 66 -29.18 6.85 4.06
N ASN A 67 -28.65 6.32 5.17
CA ASN A 67 -28.87 6.86 6.51
C ASN A 67 -27.77 6.37 7.47
N ARG A 68 -27.74 6.93 8.69
CA ARG A 68 -26.73 6.59 9.70
C ARG A 68 -26.67 5.09 10.05
N LYS A 69 -27.80 4.40 10.12
CA LYS A 69 -27.85 2.99 10.51
C LYS A 69 -27.30 2.08 9.41
N PHE A 70 -27.70 2.36 8.16
CA PHE A 70 -27.19 1.68 6.97
C PHE A 70 -25.71 1.95 6.78
N LYS A 71 -25.27 3.20 7.04
CA LYS A 71 -23.86 3.57 7.09
C LYS A 71 -23.11 2.67 8.06
N LEU A 72 -23.49 2.62 9.34
CA LEU A 72 -22.79 1.82 10.35
C LEU A 72 -22.73 0.33 9.97
N ALA A 73 -23.85 -0.25 9.49
CA ALA A 73 -23.88 -1.65 9.08
C ALA A 73 -22.98 -1.93 7.87
N ALA A 74 -23.00 -1.08 6.84
CA ALA A 74 -22.18 -1.23 5.63
C ALA A 74 -20.69 -1.01 5.92
N GLU A 75 -20.34 0.02 6.70
CA GLU A 75 -18.95 0.33 7.06
C GLU A 75 -18.33 -0.81 7.88
N ASP A 76 -19.06 -1.37 8.85
CA ASP A 76 -18.59 -2.51 9.63
C ASP A 76 -18.40 -3.76 8.76
N LEU A 77 -19.32 -4.03 7.83
CA LEU A 77 -19.20 -5.17 6.90
C LEU A 77 -17.97 -5.03 5.99
N LEU A 78 -17.79 -3.86 5.34
CA LEU A 78 -16.64 -3.58 4.47
C LEU A 78 -15.30 -3.74 5.23
N ASN A 79 -15.21 -3.16 6.42
CA ASN A 79 -14.02 -3.21 7.26
C ASN A 79 -13.72 -4.65 7.72
N LYS A 80 -14.74 -5.41 8.17
CA LYS A 80 -14.57 -6.82 8.58
C LYS A 80 -14.13 -7.71 7.42
N THR A 81 -14.78 -7.58 6.25
CA THR A 81 -14.41 -8.35 5.06
C THR A 81 -12.95 -8.09 4.69
N PHE A 82 -12.55 -6.83 4.60
CA PHE A 82 -11.17 -6.49 4.24
C PHE A 82 -10.15 -6.97 5.27
N LYS A 83 -10.43 -6.85 6.57
CA LYS A 83 -9.56 -7.40 7.63
C LYS A 83 -9.43 -8.93 7.53
N SER A 84 -10.50 -9.64 7.15
CA SER A 84 -10.48 -11.10 6.99
C SER A 84 -9.72 -11.58 5.76
N LEU A 85 -9.56 -10.73 4.75
CA LEU A 85 -8.94 -11.07 3.48
C LEU A 85 -7.49 -11.54 3.63
N ALA A 86 -6.70 -10.88 4.49
CA ALA A 86 -5.31 -11.26 4.74
C ALA A 86 -5.18 -12.71 5.21
N LYS A 87 -6.03 -13.11 6.17
CA LYS A 87 -6.04 -14.48 6.71
C LYS A 87 -6.45 -15.51 5.66
N LYS A 88 -7.44 -15.18 4.81
CA LYS A 88 -7.87 -16.06 3.70
C LYS A 88 -6.73 -16.28 2.70
N LEU A 89 -6.03 -15.21 2.32
CA LEU A 89 -4.91 -15.30 1.38
C LEU A 89 -3.73 -16.09 1.97
N GLN A 90 -3.35 -15.82 3.22
CA GLN A 90 -2.31 -16.59 3.92
C GLN A 90 -2.63 -18.08 3.98
N HIS A 91 -3.89 -18.43 4.28
CA HIS A 91 -4.32 -19.82 4.29
C HIS A 91 -4.22 -20.48 2.91
N LEU A 92 -4.65 -19.79 1.84
CA LEU A 92 -4.52 -20.31 0.48
C LEU A 92 -3.06 -20.45 0.05
N THR A 93 -2.20 -19.49 0.40
CA THR A 93 -0.76 -19.55 0.14
C THR A 93 -0.16 -20.79 0.80
N ALA A 94 -0.41 -21.00 2.10
CA ALA A 94 0.10 -22.16 2.84
C ALA A 94 -0.42 -23.50 2.27
N THR A 95 -1.71 -23.57 1.90
CA THR A 95 -2.28 -24.77 1.29
C THR A 95 -1.71 -25.05 -0.10
N THR A 96 -1.48 -24.01 -0.91
CA THR A 96 -0.87 -24.15 -2.24
C THR A 96 0.58 -24.61 -2.14
N PHE A 97 1.36 -24.08 -1.20
CA PHE A 97 2.72 -24.55 -0.94
C PHE A 97 2.75 -26.04 -0.58
N LYS A 98 1.88 -26.48 0.35
CA LYS A 98 1.78 -27.90 0.70
C LYS A 98 1.36 -28.79 -0.47
N ALA A 99 0.52 -28.30 -1.37
CA ALA A 99 0.14 -29.03 -2.56
C ALA A 99 1.34 -29.20 -3.51
N ILE A 100 2.16 -28.15 -3.69
CA ILE A 100 3.39 -28.23 -4.49
C ILE A 100 4.34 -29.30 -3.94
N GLU A 101 4.51 -29.36 -2.62
CA GLU A 101 5.39 -30.36 -1.95
C GLU A 101 4.87 -31.80 -2.07
N ALA A 102 3.54 -31.99 -2.18
CA ALA A 102 2.92 -33.32 -2.22
C ALA A 102 2.79 -33.89 -3.64
N THR A 103 2.73 -33.03 -4.65
CA THR A 103 2.54 -33.42 -6.05
C THR A 103 3.86 -33.87 -6.69
N GLN A 104 3.80 -34.92 -7.50
CA GLN A 104 4.93 -35.41 -8.31
C GLN A 104 4.78 -35.14 -9.81
N ASP A 105 3.61 -34.67 -10.25
CA ASP A 105 3.35 -34.33 -11.65
C ASP A 105 3.91 -32.95 -12.00
N ASP A 106 4.84 -32.91 -12.94
CA ASP A 106 5.54 -31.68 -13.37
C ASP A 106 4.58 -30.59 -13.88
N MET A 107 3.47 -30.98 -14.53
CA MET A 107 2.51 -30.03 -15.10
C MET A 107 1.60 -29.45 -14.02
N GLU A 108 1.18 -30.27 -13.06
CA GLU A 108 0.43 -29.84 -11.89
C GLU A 108 1.30 -28.92 -11.02
N ILE A 109 2.56 -29.27 -10.78
CA ILE A 109 3.55 -28.39 -10.13
C ILE A 109 3.63 -27.04 -10.83
N LYS A 110 3.76 -27.03 -12.17
CA LYS A 110 3.77 -25.78 -12.96
C LYS A 110 2.51 -24.96 -12.70
N CYS A 111 1.33 -25.57 -12.73
CA CYS A 111 0.06 -24.87 -12.51
C CYS A 111 -0.05 -24.31 -11.08
N LEU A 112 0.35 -25.08 -10.06
CA LEU A 112 0.36 -24.66 -8.66
C LEU A 112 1.35 -23.53 -8.40
N CYS A 113 2.55 -23.57 -9.00
CA CYS A 113 3.50 -22.46 -8.95
C CYS A 113 2.92 -21.18 -9.55
N ARG A 114 2.21 -21.26 -10.69
CA ARG A 114 1.53 -20.08 -11.27
C ARG A 114 0.44 -19.53 -10.35
N LEU A 115 -0.34 -20.41 -9.71
CA LEU A 115 -1.34 -19.99 -8.73
C LEU A 115 -0.69 -19.29 -7.53
N LEU A 116 0.41 -19.84 -7.03
CA LEU A 116 1.18 -19.27 -5.93
C LEU A 116 1.76 -17.89 -6.30
N ASN A 117 2.33 -17.74 -7.49
CA ASN A 117 2.80 -16.45 -8.01
C ASN A 117 1.69 -15.39 -7.98
N LEU A 118 0.48 -15.77 -8.37
CA LEU A 118 -0.68 -14.86 -8.37
C LEU A 118 -1.14 -14.53 -6.96
N LEU A 119 -1.09 -15.48 -6.01
CA LEU A 119 -1.33 -15.20 -4.60
C LEU A 119 -0.30 -14.22 -4.01
N ASP A 120 0.98 -14.33 -4.38
CA ASP A 120 2.02 -13.39 -3.92
C ASP A 120 1.70 -11.96 -4.38
N ILE A 121 1.29 -11.79 -5.64
CA ILE A 121 0.88 -10.48 -6.19
C ILE A 121 -0.34 -9.94 -5.44
N ILE A 122 -1.36 -10.76 -5.25
CA ILE A 122 -2.62 -10.37 -4.58
C ILE A 122 -2.38 -10.04 -3.09
N ASN A 123 -1.53 -10.81 -2.39
CA ASN A 123 -1.09 -10.53 -1.03
C ASN A 123 -0.35 -9.19 -0.94
N PHE A 124 0.54 -8.91 -1.91
CA PHE A 124 1.26 -7.65 -1.96
C PHE A 124 0.31 -6.46 -2.12
N GLN A 125 -0.66 -6.52 -3.04
CA GLN A 125 -1.66 -5.45 -3.20
C GLN A 125 -2.48 -5.24 -1.92
N GLN A 126 -2.90 -6.33 -1.26
CA GLN A 126 -3.62 -6.26 0.02
C GLN A 126 -2.77 -5.60 1.11
N THR A 127 -1.47 -5.93 1.18
CA THR A 127 -0.52 -5.38 2.16
C THR A 127 -0.32 -3.88 1.94
N VAL A 128 -0.19 -3.42 0.69
CA VAL A 128 -0.08 -2.00 0.34
C VAL A 128 -1.32 -1.21 0.74
N ILE A 129 -2.52 -1.76 0.53
CA ILE A 129 -3.77 -1.13 0.98
C ILE A 129 -3.78 -1.05 2.51
N MET A 130 -3.43 -2.13 3.22
CA MET A 130 -3.36 -2.14 4.68
C MET A 130 -2.41 -1.08 5.21
N ALA A 131 -1.17 -1.01 4.71
CA ALA A 131 -0.19 0.02 5.06
C ALA A 131 -0.74 1.44 4.86
N THR A 132 -1.62 1.63 3.87
CA THR A 132 -2.24 2.92 3.58
C THR A 132 -3.37 3.27 4.56
N ILE A 133 -4.25 2.32 4.89
CA ILE A 133 -5.53 2.63 5.57
C ILE A 133 -5.59 2.26 7.06
N TRP A 134 -4.73 1.36 7.55
CA TRP A 134 -4.96 0.71 8.85
C TRP A 134 -5.09 1.71 10.00
N ARG A 135 -4.29 2.79 9.99
CA ARG A 135 -4.32 3.85 11.00
C ARG A 135 -5.68 4.55 11.12
N TYR A 136 -6.39 4.62 10.01
CA TYR A 136 -7.64 5.35 9.89
C TYR A 136 -8.85 4.45 10.07
N VAL A 137 -8.72 3.16 9.72
CA VAL A 137 -9.84 2.23 9.66
C VAL A 137 -9.84 1.25 10.84
N TYR A 138 -8.68 0.68 11.17
CA TYR A 138 -8.56 -0.44 12.12
C TYR A 138 -7.87 -0.08 13.42
N ASN A 139 -7.35 1.13 13.55
CA ASN A 139 -6.61 1.49 14.73
C ASN A 139 -7.56 1.67 15.93
N GLU A 140 -7.67 0.62 16.74
CA GLU A 140 -8.50 0.60 17.95
C GLU A 140 -7.81 1.27 19.14
N PHE A 141 -6.54 1.64 18.97
CA PHE A 141 -5.72 2.26 19.99
C PHE A 141 -5.91 3.79 20.06
N TYR A 142 -6.68 4.40 19.12
CA TYR A 142 -7.05 5.82 19.12
C TYR A 142 -8.54 6.10 19.31
N ARG A 143 -8.79 7.27 19.90
CA ARG A 143 -10.08 8.00 19.80
C ARG A 143 -10.15 8.86 18.54
N THR A 144 -9.58 8.41 17.42
CA THR A 144 -9.74 9.13 16.15
C THR A 144 -11.04 8.70 15.47
N PRO A 145 -11.66 9.57 14.65
CA PRO A 145 -12.80 9.17 13.86
C PRO A 145 -12.39 8.02 12.93
N LYS A 146 -12.91 6.82 13.20
CA LYS A 146 -12.71 5.68 12.31
C LYS A 146 -13.27 6.02 10.94
N SER A 147 -12.43 5.89 9.93
CA SER A 147 -12.82 5.94 8.52
C SER A 147 -13.30 4.58 8.06
N CYS A 148 -14.09 4.55 7.01
CA CYS A 148 -14.52 3.33 6.36
C CYS A 148 -13.58 3.00 5.20
N MET A 149 -13.27 1.72 5.03
CA MET A 149 -12.77 1.20 3.76
C MET A 149 -13.88 1.32 2.71
N TYR A 150 -13.76 2.27 1.79
CA TYR A 150 -14.77 2.52 0.74
C TYR A 150 -14.38 1.95 -0.63
N GLY A 151 -13.32 1.15 -0.71
CA GLY A 151 -12.90 0.45 -1.93
C GLY A 151 -13.76 -0.78 -2.23
N GLY A 152 -15.08 -0.63 -2.28
CA GLY A 152 -16.02 -1.75 -2.44
C GLY A 152 -15.76 -2.62 -3.67
N LEU A 153 -15.52 -1.99 -4.83
CA LEU A 153 -15.19 -2.71 -6.07
C LEU A 153 -13.90 -3.55 -5.94
N ILE A 154 -12.91 -3.08 -5.17
CA ILE A 154 -11.68 -3.83 -4.93
C ILE A 154 -12.00 -5.12 -4.16
N LEU A 155 -12.87 -5.04 -3.14
CA LEU A 155 -13.31 -6.21 -2.38
C LEU A 155 -14.09 -7.20 -3.24
N ASP A 156 -14.99 -6.73 -4.10
CA ASP A 156 -15.72 -7.60 -5.03
C ASP A 156 -14.75 -8.38 -5.94
N LEU A 157 -13.70 -7.72 -6.45
CA LEU A 157 -12.68 -8.38 -7.28
C LEU A 157 -11.83 -9.37 -6.49
N PHE A 158 -11.46 -9.05 -5.24
CA PHE A 158 -10.75 -10.01 -4.37
C PHE A 158 -11.61 -11.25 -4.11
N GLU A 159 -12.90 -11.10 -3.79
CA GLU A 159 -13.77 -12.25 -3.57
C GLU A 159 -13.97 -13.08 -4.85
N HIS A 160 -14.13 -12.42 -6.00
CA HIS A 160 -14.22 -13.11 -7.28
C HIS A 160 -12.94 -13.89 -7.62
N PHE A 161 -11.77 -13.29 -7.36
CA PHE A 161 -10.48 -13.96 -7.51
C PHE A 161 -10.39 -15.18 -6.58
N LEU A 162 -10.71 -15.04 -5.29
CA LEU A 162 -10.68 -16.15 -4.33
C LEU A 162 -11.66 -17.27 -4.69
N TYR A 163 -12.85 -16.91 -5.18
CA TYR A 163 -13.83 -17.87 -5.65
C TYR A 163 -13.31 -18.64 -6.87
N LYS A 164 -12.76 -17.96 -7.87
CA LYS A 164 -12.13 -18.60 -9.03
C LYS A 164 -10.93 -19.45 -8.63
N PHE A 165 -10.12 -19.01 -7.67
CA PHE A 165 -8.95 -19.75 -7.17
C PHE A 165 -9.34 -21.11 -6.62
N THR A 166 -10.43 -21.16 -5.87
CA THR A 166 -10.89 -22.38 -5.20
C THR A 166 -11.78 -23.24 -6.06
N THR A 167 -12.56 -22.67 -6.98
CA THR A 167 -13.56 -23.43 -7.75
C THR A 167 -13.19 -23.66 -9.22
N LYS A 168 -12.42 -22.75 -9.82
CA LYS A 168 -12.06 -22.76 -11.24
C LYS A 168 -10.61 -22.29 -11.47
N PRO A 169 -9.60 -22.92 -10.84
CA PRO A 169 -8.22 -22.43 -10.84
C PRO A 169 -7.62 -22.30 -12.25
N TYR A 170 -8.06 -23.14 -13.20
CA TYR A 170 -7.63 -23.09 -14.60
C TYR A 170 -7.92 -21.75 -15.28
N GLN A 171 -8.96 -21.01 -14.86
CA GLN A 171 -9.25 -19.67 -15.37
C GLN A 171 -8.24 -18.63 -14.89
N ILE A 172 -7.52 -18.90 -13.80
CA ILE A 172 -6.53 -18.03 -13.20
C ILE A 172 -5.14 -18.37 -13.71
N TYR A 173 -4.70 -19.63 -13.66
CA TYR A 173 -3.36 -19.98 -14.12
C TYR A 173 -3.26 -20.13 -15.65
N GLY A 174 -4.37 -20.39 -16.35
CA GLY A 174 -4.39 -20.67 -17.79
C GLY A 174 -3.61 -19.62 -18.62
N PRO A 175 -3.89 -18.31 -18.46
CA PRO A 175 -3.13 -17.26 -19.14
C PRO A 175 -1.61 -17.35 -18.88
N ALA A 176 -1.21 -17.55 -17.62
CA ALA A 176 0.18 -17.61 -17.19
C ALA A 176 0.91 -18.90 -17.63
N VAL A 177 0.17 -19.98 -17.87
CA VAL A 177 0.71 -21.24 -18.40
C VAL A 177 1.01 -21.15 -19.90
N VAL A 178 0.15 -20.43 -20.65
CA VAL A 178 0.31 -20.21 -22.09
C VAL A 178 1.36 -19.14 -22.39
N LYS A 179 1.36 -18.05 -21.61
CA LYS A 179 2.30 -16.94 -21.74
C LYS A 179 2.87 -16.60 -20.38
N ASP A 180 4.17 -16.85 -20.22
CA ASP A 180 4.89 -16.54 -18.98
C ASP A 180 4.63 -15.08 -18.55
N TYR A 181 4.38 -14.90 -17.26
CA TYR A 181 4.10 -13.61 -16.62
C TYR A 181 2.80 -12.91 -17.09
N ALA A 182 1.97 -13.56 -17.90
CA ALA A 182 0.66 -13.01 -18.24
C ALA A 182 -0.28 -13.04 -17.04
N LEU A 183 -0.68 -11.86 -16.57
CA LEU A 183 -1.64 -11.73 -15.48
C LEU A 183 -3.09 -11.86 -15.99
N PRO A 184 -3.96 -12.58 -15.26
CA PRO A 184 -5.40 -12.52 -15.48
C PRO A 184 -5.93 -11.09 -15.37
N GLU A 185 -7.02 -10.81 -16.10
CA GLU A 185 -7.59 -9.46 -16.13
C GLU A 185 -8.06 -8.98 -14.74
N ASP A 186 -8.63 -9.88 -13.94
CA ASP A 186 -9.02 -9.59 -12.56
C ASP A 186 -7.83 -9.11 -11.71
N VAL A 187 -6.66 -9.74 -11.89
CA VAL A 187 -5.43 -9.40 -11.15
C VAL A 187 -4.89 -8.05 -11.58
N LYS A 188 -4.83 -7.78 -12.90
CA LYS A 188 -4.47 -6.46 -13.43
C LYS A 188 -5.38 -5.36 -12.89
N HIS A 189 -6.68 -5.65 -12.84
CA HIS A 189 -7.67 -4.70 -12.36
C HIS A 189 -7.51 -4.42 -10.85
N ILE A 190 -7.22 -5.44 -10.04
CA ILE A 190 -6.88 -5.28 -8.62
C ILE A 190 -5.64 -4.40 -8.45
N ILE A 191 -4.56 -4.63 -9.20
CA ILE A 191 -3.33 -3.81 -9.15
C ILE A 191 -3.67 -2.34 -9.49
N HIS A 192 -4.38 -2.12 -10.59
CA HIS A 192 -4.77 -0.78 -11.04
C HIS A 192 -5.63 -0.03 -10.01
N LEU A 193 -6.68 -0.69 -9.50
CA LEU A 193 -7.56 -0.08 -8.50
C LEU A 193 -6.85 0.12 -7.17
N THR A 194 -5.93 -0.75 -6.77
CA THR A 194 -5.13 -0.58 -5.54
C THR A 194 -4.30 0.70 -5.61
N LYS A 195 -3.61 0.93 -6.73
CA LYS A 195 -2.84 2.16 -6.98
C LYS A 195 -3.74 3.41 -6.90
N ASN A 196 -4.86 3.40 -7.61
CA ASN A 196 -5.79 4.53 -7.64
C ASN A 196 -6.42 4.78 -6.28
N PHE A 197 -6.79 3.72 -5.56
CA PHE A 197 -7.36 3.80 -4.23
C PHE A 197 -6.38 4.43 -3.25
N CYS A 198 -5.12 4.00 -3.23
CA CYS A 198 -4.13 4.58 -2.32
C CYS A 198 -3.91 6.08 -2.58
N ILE A 199 -3.81 6.48 -3.85
CA ILE A 199 -3.67 7.89 -4.24
C ILE A 199 -4.91 8.70 -3.83
N HIS A 200 -6.09 8.17 -4.10
CA HIS A 200 -7.35 8.82 -3.76
C HIS A 200 -7.53 8.92 -2.25
N PHE A 201 -7.19 7.87 -1.50
CA PHE A 201 -7.23 7.84 -0.04
C PHE A 201 -6.33 8.91 0.56
N ASP A 202 -5.08 9.00 0.11
CA ASP A 202 -4.13 10.02 0.59
C ASP A 202 -4.68 11.44 0.38
N LYS A 203 -5.31 11.70 -0.78
CA LYS A 203 -5.80 13.04 -1.17
C LYS A 203 -7.15 13.41 -0.55
N VAL A 204 -8.09 12.48 -0.50
CA VAL A 204 -9.50 12.77 -0.17
C VAL A 204 -9.84 12.36 1.27
N SER A 205 -9.19 11.34 1.80
CA SER A 205 -9.46 10.85 3.15
C SER A 205 -8.43 11.38 4.14
N GLU A 206 -7.13 11.24 3.86
CA GLU A 206 -6.08 11.61 4.81
C GLU A 206 -5.83 13.13 4.86
N GLU A 207 -5.68 13.80 3.71
CA GLU A 207 -5.33 15.23 3.64
C GLU A 207 -6.29 16.16 4.43
N PRO A 208 -7.64 15.99 4.35
CA PRO A 208 -8.58 16.86 5.05
C PRO A 208 -8.65 16.63 6.56
N ILE A 209 -8.17 15.49 7.08
CA ILE A 209 -8.21 15.22 8.51
C ILE A 209 -7.35 16.26 9.23
N LYS A 210 -7.98 17.03 10.12
CA LYS A 210 -7.26 17.89 11.06
C LYS A 210 -6.38 16.99 11.90
N ASN A 211 -5.08 17.27 11.95
CA ASN A 211 -4.12 16.45 12.68
C ASN A 211 -4.02 14.99 12.17
N ALA A 212 -3.99 14.76 10.85
CA ALA A 212 -4.13 13.45 10.16
C ALA A 212 -3.28 12.24 10.65
N LEU A 213 -2.44 12.43 11.68
CA LEU A 213 -2.29 11.58 12.88
C LEU A 213 -0.94 11.89 13.57
N SER A 214 -0.78 13.01 14.28
CA SER A 214 -0.13 14.25 13.82
C SER A 214 0.84 14.08 12.62
N VAL A 215 0.18 14.05 11.47
CA VAL A 215 0.67 14.09 10.08
C VAL A 215 1.26 12.77 9.57
N SER A 216 0.55 11.64 9.71
CA SER A 216 0.86 10.34 9.05
C SER A 216 1.87 9.41 9.77
N GLY A 217 2.01 9.54 11.09
CA GLY A 217 2.65 8.56 12.00
C GLY A 217 3.90 7.86 11.45
N CYS A 218 4.03 6.56 11.73
CA CYS A 218 5.04 5.70 11.12
C CYS A 218 4.65 5.15 9.73
N LYS A 219 3.82 5.86 8.93
CA LYS A 219 3.31 5.33 7.64
C LYS A 219 4.43 4.98 6.67
N ILE A 220 5.53 5.72 6.66
CA ILE A 220 6.70 5.37 5.86
C ILE A 220 7.25 4.00 6.25
N VAL A 221 7.30 3.68 7.55
CA VAL A 221 7.76 2.37 8.04
C VAL A 221 6.84 1.28 7.52
N ASP A 222 5.51 1.44 7.58
CA ASP A 222 4.63 0.39 7.06
C ASP A 222 4.71 0.25 5.54
N LEU A 223 4.93 1.35 4.82
CA LEU A 223 5.17 1.28 3.38
C LEU A 223 6.44 0.48 3.11
N LEU A 224 7.54 0.79 3.81
CA LEU A 224 8.81 0.07 3.67
C LEU A 224 8.69 -1.39 4.11
N ASP A 225 7.85 -1.70 5.10
CA ASP A 225 7.55 -3.08 5.49
C ASP A 225 6.78 -3.85 4.40
N CYS A 226 6.21 -3.18 3.39
CA CYS A 226 5.71 -3.84 2.18
C CYS A 226 6.83 -4.30 1.24
N ALA A 227 8.06 -3.79 1.38
CA ALA A 227 9.19 -4.13 0.50
C ALA A 227 9.74 -5.53 0.86
N THR A 228 9.03 -6.57 0.44
CA THR A 228 9.29 -7.98 0.79
C THR A 228 10.69 -8.48 0.39
N TYR A 229 11.32 -7.86 -0.62
CA TYR A 229 12.66 -8.20 -1.10
C TYR A 229 13.74 -7.21 -0.63
N ALA A 230 13.40 -6.28 0.26
CA ALA A 230 14.39 -5.42 0.91
C ALA A 230 14.93 -6.10 2.18
N SER A 231 16.20 -5.87 2.49
CA SER A 231 16.74 -6.28 3.79
C SER A 231 16.28 -5.26 4.84
N LYS A 232 15.75 -5.75 5.98
CA LYS A 232 15.34 -4.92 7.12
C LYS A 232 16.11 -5.33 8.37
N ASN A 233 16.90 -4.41 8.91
CA ASN A 233 17.57 -4.57 10.19
C ASN A 233 16.88 -3.69 11.25
N VAL A 234 16.35 -4.32 12.29
CA VAL A 234 15.80 -3.63 13.47
C VAL A 234 16.93 -3.45 14.48
N ILE A 235 17.38 -2.21 14.68
CA ILE A 235 18.46 -1.92 15.63
C ILE A 235 17.91 -1.91 17.06
N PHE A 236 16.76 -1.27 17.27
CA PHE A 236 16.00 -1.37 18.50
C PHE A 236 14.54 -0.95 18.28
N GLU A 237 13.66 -1.49 19.12
CA GLU A 237 12.29 -1.03 19.35
C GLU A 237 12.08 -1.01 20.87
N ARG A 238 11.64 0.12 21.41
CA ARG A 238 11.46 0.27 22.87
C ARG A 238 10.28 1.17 23.19
N ILE A 239 9.65 0.88 24.31
CA ILE A 239 8.61 1.71 24.91
C ILE A 239 9.16 2.33 26.20
N THR A 240 8.91 3.61 26.41
CA THR A 240 9.24 4.30 27.67
C THR A 240 8.05 5.19 28.04
N GLY A 241 7.23 4.70 28.98
CA GLY A 241 5.89 5.25 29.21
C GLY A 241 5.10 5.21 27.91
N ASN A 242 4.41 6.30 27.56
CA ASN A 242 3.63 6.38 26.32
C ASN A 242 4.48 6.69 25.06
N THR A 243 5.81 6.57 25.10
CA THR A 243 6.68 6.88 23.95
C THR A 243 7.27 5.62 23.35
N PHE A 244 7.01 5.39 22.07
CA PHE A 244 7.66 4.41 21.22
C PHE A 244 8.90 5.04 20.56
N SER A 245 10.04 4.37 20.69
CA SER A 245 11.28 4.73 20.02
C SER A 245 11.79 3.55 19.20
N ALA A 246 12.18 3.79 17.95
CA ALA A 246 12.77 2.77 17.10
C ALA A 246 13.86 3.30 16.18
N LYS A 247 14.76 2.38 15.80
CA LYS A 247 15.70 2.58 14.69
C LYS A 247 15.68 1.39 13.75
N TYR A 248 15.44 1.67 12.48
CA TYR A 248 15.40 0.70 11.38
C TYR A 248 16.41 1.07 10.31
N CYS A 249 17.01 0.06 9.69
CA CYS A 249 17.86 0.21 8.51
C CYS A 249 17.28 -0.68 7.42
N TYR A 250 16.89 -0.09 6.29
CA TYR A 250 16.40 -0.83 5.12
C TYR A 250 17.42 -0.73 4.00
N TYR A 251 17.63 -1.83 3.28
CA TYR A 251 18.47 -1.87 2.09
C TYR A 251 17.66 -2.41 0.90
N LEU A 252 17.59 -1.61 -0.16
CA LEU A 252 16.97 -1.98 -1.44
C LEU A 252 18.08 -2.14 -2.48
N GLN A 253 18.22 -3.37 -2.98
CA GLN A 253 19.16 -3.69 -4.05
C GLN A 253 18.71 -3.06 -5.37
N ASN A 254 19.67 -2.63 -6.18
CA ASN A 254 19.46 -2.04 -7.50
C ASN A 254 18.49 -0.85 -7.52
N ALA A 255 18.37 -0.14 -6.39
CA ALA A 255 17.51 1.01 -6.22
C ALA A 255 18.31 2.29 -5.97
N TRP A 256 17.73 3.43 -6.33
CA TRP A 256 18.34 4.74 -6.10
C TRP A 256 17.31 5.78 -5.65
N PHE A 257 17.78 6.73 -4.86
CA PHE A 257 17.02 7.88 -4.41
C PHE A 257 17.93 9.09 -4.31
N VAL A 258 17.86 9.96 -5.32
CA VAL A 258 18.67 11.18 -5.42
C VAL A 258 17.76 12.38 -5.26
N ALA A 259 18.22 13.34 -4.46
CA ALA A 259 17.52 14.60 -4.25
C ALA A 259 18.51 15.75 -4.27
N PHE A 260 18.14 16.86 -4.91
CA PHE A 260 18.96 18.08 -4.95
C PHE A 260 18.09 19.33 -4.95
N GLY A 261 18.66 20.43 -4.45
CA GLY A 261 17.96 21.69 -4.29
C GLY A 261 17.62 22.33 -5.62
N ILE A 262 16.40 22.88 -5.71
CA ILE A 262 15.94 23.72 -6.81
C ILE A 262 15.26 24.98 -6.26
N PRO A 263 15.20 26.09 -7.04
CA PRO A 263 14.42 27.25 -6.64
C PRO A 263 12.95 26.87 -6.39
N PRO A 264 12.31 27.39 -5.34
CA PRO A 264 10.93 27.05 -5.05
C PRO A 264 9.98 27.74 -6.03
N ASP A 265 9.24 26.95 -6.80
CA ASP A 265 8.27 27.48 -7.78
C ASP A 265 6.93 27.89 -7.15
N LYS A 266 6.52 27.22 -6.07
CA LYS A 266 5.21 27.41 -5.40
C LYS A 266 5.28 27.14 -3.91
N GLU A 267 4.49 27.89 -3.14
CA GLU A 267 4.25 27.55 -1.73
C GLU A 267 3.55 26.19 -1.62
N MET A 268 4.07 25.33 -0.74
CA MET A 268 3.52 23.99 -0.50
C MET A 268 3.38 23.75 0.98
N SER A 269 2.17 23.36 1.42
CA SER A 269 1.93 23.02 2.82
C SER A 269 2.75 21.80 3.26
N LEU A 270 3.10 21.72 4.54
CA LEU A 270 3.84 20.58 5.11
C LEU A 270 3.13 19.23 4.83
N LYS A 271 1.79 19.21 4.90
CA LYS A 271 0.97 18.04 4.58
C LYS A 271 1.18 17.57 3.14
N GLN A 272 1.20 18.51 2.20
CA GLN A 272 1.41 18.22 0.79
C GLN A 272 2.85 17.75 0.54
N LYS A 273 3.86 18.42 1.11
CA LYS A 273 5.26 17.98 1.01
C LYS A 273 5.41 16.52 1.44
N GLN A 274 4.82 16.17 2.58
CA GLN A 274 4.87 14.80 3.10
C GLN A 274 4.10 13.80 2.25
N ARG A 275 2.88 14.13 1.81
CA ARG A 275 2.12 13.25 0.90
C ARG A 275 2.92 12.96 -0.38
N MET A 276 3.60 13.97 -0.92
CA MET A 276 4.45 13.83 -2.09
C MET A 276 5.69 12.97 -1.81
N MET A 277 6.26 13.00 -0.61
CA MET A 277 7.33 12.09 -0.18
C MET A 277 6.83 10.65 -0.05
N HIS A 278 5.72 10.43 0.64
CA HIS A 278 5.12 9.09 0.80
C HIS A 278 4.80 8.45 -0.55
N MET A 279 4.33 9.25 -1.50
CA MET A 279 4.01 8.80 -2.85
C MET A 279 5.26 8.33 -3.62
N ARG A 280 6.40 9.02 -3.49
CA ARG A 280 7.67 8.60 -4.11
C ARG A 280 8.22 7.32 -3.50
N ILE A 281 8.26 7.26 -2.16
CA ILE A 281 8.68 6.06 -1.42
C ILE A 281 7.82 4.87 -1.83
N ARG A 282 6.49 5.03 -1.84
CA ARG A 282 5.55 3.97 -2.29
C ARG A 282 5.85 3.52 -3.71
N ARG A 283 6.12 4.43 -4.65
CA ARG A 283 6.42 4.08 -6.05
C ARG A 283 7.67 3.23 -6.18
N ILE A 284 8.73 3.55 -5.43
CA ILE A 284 9.97 2.76 -5.42
C ILE A 284 9.71 1.37 -4.84
N ILE A 285 9.02 1.29 -3.69
CA ILE A 285 8.70 0.02 -3.05
C ILE A 285 7.86 -0.86 -3.99
N LEU A 286 6.85 -0.28 -4.65
CA LEU A 286 6.02 -0.99 -5.64
C LEU A 286 6.88 -1.51 -6.79
N ALA A 287 7.66 -0.65 -7.42
CA ALA A 287 8.48 -1.03 -8.57
C ALA A 287 9.54 -2.09 -8.20
N HIS A 288 10.29 -1.86 -7.12
CA HIS A 288 11.29 -2.80 -6.61
C HIS A 288 10.65 -4.15 -6.28
N THR A 289 9.56 -4.15 -5.52
CA THR A 289 8.91 -5.41 -5.13
C THR A 289 8.35 -6.15 -6.33
N GLU A 290 7.73 -5.48 -7.30
CA GLU A 290 7.23 -6.13 -8.52
C GLU A 290 8.35 -6.77 -9.35
N MET A 291 9.49 -6.08 -9.50
CA MET A 291 10.66 -6.59 -10.22
C MET A 291 11.27 -7.83 -9.57
N PHE A 292 11.58 -7.76 -8.27
CA PHE A 292 12.20 -8.86 -7.54
C PHE A 292 11.20 -10.01 -7.28
N MET A 293 9.90 -9.73 -7.24
CA MET A 293 8.88 -10.77 -7.20
C MET A 293 8.88 -11.61 -8.46
N GLN A 294 9.00 -10.98 -9.63
CA GLN A 294 9.10 -11.71 -10.89
C GLN A 294 10.35 -12.60 -10.95
N GLN A 295 11.48 -12.09 -10.42
CA GLN A 295 12.72 -12.85 -10.29
C GLN A 295 12.57 -14.06 -9.37
N ASN A 296 12.01 -13.85 -8.17
CA ASN A 296 11.75 -14.91 -7.21
C ASN A 296 10.75 -15.96 -7.75
N HIS A 297 9.76 -15.55 -8.54
CA HIS A 297 8.85 -16.48 -9.23
C HIS A 297 9.58 -17.36 -10.24
N TYR A 298 10.48 -16.76 -11.04
CA TYR A 298 11.32 -17.50 -11.97
C TYR A 298 12.21 -18.50 -11.24
N GLU A 299 12.97 -18.05 -10.23
CA GLU A 299 13.89 -18.88 -9.47
C GLU A 299 13.18 -20.06 -8.79
N ARG A 300 12.05 -19.80 -8.12
CA ARG A 300 11.24 -20.84 -7.50
C ARG A 300 10.79 -21.88 -8.52
N GLU A 301 10.27 -21.47 -9.67
CA GLU A 301 9.85 -22.43 -10.68
C GLU A 301 11.02 -23.22 -11.29
N THR A 302 12.21 -22.62 -11.39
CA THR A 302 13.41 -23.33 -11.86
C THR A 302 13.94 -24.35 -10.85
N LEU A 303 13.79 -24.08 -9.55
CA LEU A 303 14.24 -24.99 -8.49
C LEU A 303 13.33 -26.21 -8.33
N VAL A 304 12.02 -26.02 -8.52
CA VAL A 304 11.03 -27.08 -8.28
C VAL A 304 10.87 -28.01 -9.48
N ARG A 305 11.22 -27.58 -10.69
CA ARG A 305 11.03 -28.36 -11.93
C ARG A 305 12.34 -28.96 -12.41
N ALA A 306 12.32 -30.22 -12.85
CA ALA A 306 13.53 -30.91 -13.32
C ALA A 306 14.10 -30.31 -14.62
N ASN A 307 13.24 -29.86 -15.55
CA ASN A 307 13.63 -29.25 -16.84
C ASN A 307 12.76 -28.02 -17.15
N PRO A 308 13.00 -26.87 -16.49
CA PRO A 308 12.15 -25.69 -16.62
C PRO A 308 12.38 -24.98 -17.96
N ILE A 309 11.49 -25.19 -18.93
CA ILE A 309 11.33 -24.27 -20.06
C ILE A 309 10.49 -23.08 -19.56
N ILE A 310 11.17 -22.04 -19.05
CA ILE A 310 10.55 -20.82 -18.51
C ILE A 310 11.33 -19.63 -19.04
N LYS A 311 10.61 -18.63 -19.57
CA LYS A 311 11.24 -17.40 -20.01
C LYS A 311 11.87 -16.68 -18.82
N LYS A 312 13.16 -16.32 -18.93
CA LYS A 312 13.82 -15.43 -17.96
C LYS A 312 13.04 -14.11 -17.83
N PRO A 313 12.98 -13.49 -16.63
CA PRO A 313 12.40 -12.17 -16.47
C PRO A 313 13.01 -11.17 -17.45
N SER A 314 12.17 -10.29 -18.01
CA SER A 314 12.65 -9.24 -18.91
C SER A 314 13.57 -8.26 -18.17
N VAL A 315 14.44 -7.59 -18.89
CA VAL A 315 15.16 -6.40 -18.41
C VAL A 315 14.12 -5.31 -18.10
N VAL A 316 14.01 -4.90 -16.83
CA VAL A 316 13.03 -3.88 -16.41
C VAL A 316 13.72 -2.82 -15.56
N VAL A 317 13.46 -1.56 -15.90
CA VAL A 317 13.90 -0.38 -15.16
C VAL A 317 12.68 0.50 -14.90
N TYR A 318 12.58 1.01 -13.68
CA TYR A 318 11.61 2.03 -13.30
C TYR A 318 12.36 3.28 -12.86
N THR A 319 12.04 4.42 -13.47
CA THR A 319 12.54 5.72 -13.04
C THR A 319 11.38 6.69 -12.86
N GLY A 320 11.39 7.38 -11.71
CA GLY A 320 10.47 8.44 -11.37
C GLY A 320 11.20 9.76 -11.15
N TYR A 321 10.56 10.84 -11.56
CA TYR A 321 11.06 12.20 -11.41
C TYR A 321 9.99 13.10 -10.79
N GLY A 322 10.43 14.19 -10.19
CA GLY A 322 9.57 15.34 -9.91
C GLY A 322 10.03 16.13 -8.69
N ASP A 323 9.49 17.32 -8.57
CA ASP A 323 9.74 18.31 -7.54
C ASP A 323 8.84 18.17 -6.31
N VAL A 324 9.36 18.58 -5.15
CA VAL A 324 8.61 18.88 -3.92
C VAL A 324 9.13 20.19 -3.39
N HIS A 325 8.43 21.29 -3.72
CA HIS A 325 8.79 22.65 -3.32
C HIS A 325 10.19 23.06 -3.79
N ASP A 326 11.21 22.92 -2.94
CA ASP A 326 12.60 23.34 -3.11
C ASP A 326 13.54 22.17 -3.42
N THR A 327 13.00 20.97 -3.65
CA THR A 327 13.80 19.76 -3.89
C THR A 327 13.31 19.01 -5.13
N PHE A 328 14.21 18.73 -6.06
CA PHE A 328 13.96 17.82 -7.17
C PHE A 328 14.39 16.40 -6.81
N PHE A 329 13.59 15.40 -7.19
CA PHE A 329 13.87 13.99 -6.93
C PHE A 329 14.04 13.21 -8.23
N CYS A 330 15.07 12.36 -8.26
CA CYS A 330 15.26 11.29 -9.23
C CYS A 330 15.39 9.97 -8.46
N TYR A 331 14.49 9.03 -8.70
CA TYR A 331 14.43 7.78 -7.94
C TYR A 331 14.00 6.63 -8.82
N GLY A 332 14.32 5.41 -8.42
CA GLY A 332 13.95 4.25 -9.21
C GLY A 332 14.53 2.95 -8.70
N ALA A 333 14.27 1.90 -9.47
CA ALA A 333 14.80 0.57 -9.26
C ALA A 333 14.97 -0.14 -10.60
N MET A 334 15.86 -1.11 -10.65
CA MET A 334 16.01 -2.02 -11.77
C MET A 334 16.17 -3.45 -11.26
N ASN A 335 15.83 -4.45 -12.08
CA ASN A 335 16.10 -5.83 -11.74
C ASN A 335 17.54 -6.24 -12.06
N ASP A 336 17.96 -7.41 -11.58
CA ASP A 336 19.34 -7.91 -11.79
C ASP A 336 19.70 -8.02 -13.28
N ALA A 337 18.77 -8.46 -14.12
CA ALA A 337 19.01 -8.52 -15.58
C ALA A 337 19.34 -7.14 -16.18
N ALA A 338 18.64 -6.09 -15.75
CA ALA A 338 18.92 -4.72 -16.21
C ALA A 338 20.20 -4.15 -15.60
N TYR A 339 20.53 -4.52 -14.37
CA TYR A 339 21.81 -4.17 -13.76
C TYR A 339 22.97 -4.82 -14.52
N LEU A 340 22.91 -6.13 -14.77
CA LEU A 340 23.93 -6.87 -15.52
C LEU A 340 24.07 -6.29 -16.94
N GLN A 341 22.98 -6.11 -17.69
CA GLN A 341 23.06 -5.54 -19.04
C GLN A 341 23.72 -4.16 -19.07
N LYS A 342 23.48 -3.32 -18.06
CA LYS A 342 23.97 -1.95 -18.03
C LYS A 342 25.41 -1.82 -17.52
N PHE A 343 25.82 -2.68 -16.60
CA PHE A 343 27.08 -2.53 -15.87
C PHE A 343 28.04 -3.71 -15.98
N HIS A 344 27.62 -4.84 -16.54
CA HIS A 344 28.48 -5.99 -16.87
C HIS A 344 28.63 -6.06 -18.39
N LEU A 345 29.48 -5.21 -18.94
CA LEU A 345 29.74 -5.11 -20.39
C LEU A 345 30.88 -6.02 -20.88
N HIS A 346 31.46 -6.93 -20.08
CA HIS A 346 32.76 -7.52 -20.43
C HIS A 346 33.01 -9.02 -20.23
N GLU A 347 32.00 -9.90 -20.06
CA GLU A 347 32.31 -11.36 -19.98
C GLU A 347 31.72 -12.25 -21.08
N ASP A 348 30.73 -11.83 -21.88
CA ASP A 348 30.06 -12.73 -22.85
C ASP A 348 29.96 -12.20 -24.30
N GLN A 349 30.86 -11.31 -24.74
CA GLN A 349 31.00 -10.98 -26.19
C GLN A 349 32.08 -11.83 -26.90
N GLN A 350 32.25 -13.07 -26.46
CA GLN A 350 32.79 -14.14 -27.29
C GLN A 350 31.69 -15.19 -27.37
N ASP A 351 31.26 -15.51 -28.60
CA ASP A 351 30.24 -16.49 -28.97
C ASP A 351 28.80 -15.97 -29.06
N GLU A 352 28.54 -15.06 -30.01
CA GLU A 352 27.37 -15.19 -30.89
C GLU A 352 27.60 -14.37 -32.17
N ASP A 353 27.78 -15.10 -33.28
CA ASP A 353 27.86 -14.57 -34.65
C ASP A 353 26.64 -13.68 -34.95
N VAL A 354 26.86 -12.37 -35.06
CA VAL A 354 25.96 -11.48 -35.79
C VAL A 354 26.82 -10.64 -36.73
N GLU A 355 26.93 -11.12 -37.96
CA GLU A 355 27.21 -10.28 -39.13
C GLU A 355 26.11 -9.20 -39.18
N ASP A 356 26.47 -7.96 -38.85
CA ASP A 356 26.13 -6.80 -39.69
C ASP A 356 26.79 -5.51 -39.16
N GLU A 357 27.30 -4.76 -40.12
CA GLU A 357 28.13 -3.57 -40.06
C GLU A 357 27.55 -2.42 -39.21
N LEU A 358 28.39 -1.74 -38.43
CA LEU A 358 28.64 -0.30 -38.57
C LEU A 358 29.73 0.19 -37.61
N HIS A 359 30.76 0.79 -38.21
CA HIS A 359 31.89 1.48 -37.61
C HIS A 359 31.56 2.37 -36.42
N ASN A 360 32.35 2.25 -35.36
CA ASN A 360 32.93 3.38 -34.63
C ASN A 360 34.24 2.93 -33.98
N ASP A 361 35.36 3.29 -34.62
CA ASP A 361 36.69 3.24 -34.02
C ASP A 361 36.78 4.33 -32.94
N GLU A 362 36.35 4.02 -31.71
CA GLU A 362 36.83 4.74 -30.53
C GLU A 362 38.03 3.99 -29.96
N VAL A 363 39.20 4.63 -30.10
CA VAL A 363 40.49 4.19 -29.58
C VAL A 363 40.38 3.96 -28.07
N MET A 364 40.31 2.69 -27.67
CA MET A 364 40.49 2.25 -26.29
C MET A 364 41.92 2.57 -25.83
N PRO A 365 42.12 3.23 -24.67
CA PRO A 365 43.44 3.37 -24.09
C PRO A 365 43.92 2.01 -23.55
N ASN A 366 45.18 1.71 -23.88
CA ASN A 366 45.91 0.51 -23.48
C ASN A 366 45.90 0.34 -21.94
N PRO A 367 45.56 -0.83 -21.37
CA PRO A 367 45.36 -1.00 -19.93
C PRO A 367 46.66 -1.16 -19.11
N GLU A 368 47.83 -0.89 -19.69
CA GLU A 368 49.13 -1.13 -19.02
C GLU A 368 49.67 0.06 -18.20
N GLY A 369 48.80 0.98 -17.75
CA GLY A 369 49.25 2.17 -17.01
C GLY A 369 48.24 2.76 -16.03
N VAL A 370 47.33 1.95 -15.49
CA VAL A 370 46.33 2.46 -14.53
C VAL A 370 46.93 2.42 -13.12
N ASP A 371 47.30 3.59 -12.61
CA ASP A 371 47.70 3.82 -11.23
C ASP A 371 46.64 3.25 -10.27
N GLN A 372 47.10 2.73 -9.12
CA GLN A 372 46.28 2.11 -8.05
C GLN A 372 45.25 3.06 -7.38
N GLN A 373 44.92 4.20 -7.99
CA GLN A 373 43.88 5.13 -7.55
C GLN A 373 42.55 4.97 -8.32
N ASP A 374 42.51 4.18 -9.40
CA ASP A 374 41.32 3.96 -10.22
C ASP A 374 40.47 2.74 -9.80
N GLU A 375 40.63 2.24 -8.56
CA GLU A 375 39.65 1.33 -7.94
C GLU A 375 38.24 1.96 -7.81
N PHE A 376 38.12 3.29 -7.98
CA PHE A 376 36.83 3.99 -7.99
C PHE A 376 35.96 3.75 -9.23
N PHE A 377 36.47 3.04 -10.26
CA PHE A 377 35.69 2.63 -11.43
C PHE A 377 35.15 1.18 -11.34
N LEU A 378 35.27 0.52 -10.19
CA LEU A 378 34.54 -0.70 -9.89
C LEU A 378 33.04 -0.40 -9.86
N ILE A 379 32.32 -0.94 -10.85
CA ILE A 379 30.86 -1.10 -11.00
C ILE A 379 30.04 -0.36 -9.91
N PRO A 380 29.22 0.64 -10.26
CA PRO A 380 28.49 1.41 -9.25
C PRO A 380 27.60 0.47 -8.44
N HIS A 381 27.93 0.30 -7.16
CA HIS A 381 27.10 -0.42 -6.20
C HIS A 381 25.72 0.27 -6.13
N LEU A 382 24.77 -0.26 -6.90
CA LEU A 382 23.40 0.23 -6.94
C LEU A 382 22.66 -0.36 -5.74
N GLY A 383 22.68 0.38 -4.64
CA GLY A 383 21.99 0.01 -3.42
C GLY A 383 21.52 1.26 -2.70
N LEU A 384 20.26 1.26 -2.28
CA LEU A 384 19.65 2.34 -1.52
C LEU A 384 19.53 1.93 -0.06
N ASP A 385 20.31 2.58 0.80
CA ASP A 385 20.19 2.51 2.25
C ASP A 385 19.18 3.55 2.75
N ILE A 386 18.25 3.11 3.59
CA ILE A 386 17.25 3.97 4.22
C ILE A 386 17.31 3.76 5.73
N ASP A 387 17.94 4.70 6.42
CA ASP A 387 18.00 4.74 7.88
C ASP A 387 16.83 5.54 8.43
N ILE A 388 16.09 4.94 9.36
CA ILE A 388 14.93 5.57 9.99
C ILE A 388 15.14 5.58 11.50
N ARG A 389 15.01 6.77 12.09
CA ARG A 389 14.89 6.93 13.54
C ARG A 389 13.58 7.62 13.87
N ILE A 390 12.80 7.00 14.76
CA ILE A 390 11.51 7.50 15.16
C ILE A 390 11.41 7.54 16.68
N ASP A 391 10.89 8.65 17.19
CA ASP A 391 10.34 8.76 18.53
C ASP A 391 8.92 9.31 18.41
N CYS A 392 7.92 8.57 18.83
CA CYS A 392 6.53 9.00 18.76
C CYS A 392 5.74 8.51 19.96
N PRO A 393 4.59 9.13 20.27
CA PRO A 393 3.59 8.45 21.09
C PRO A 393 3.40 7.02 20.60
N LEU A 394 3.28 6.04 21.50
CA LEU A 394 2.96 4.63 21.18
C LEU A 394 1.78 4.55 20.20
N ALA A 395 0.96 5.58 20.28
CA ALA A 395 -0.12 5.84 19.41
C ALA A 395 0.12 5.86 17.90
N TYR A 396 1.29 6.33 17.50
CA TYR A 396 1.65 6.44 16.11
C TYR A 396 2.56 5.30 15.66
N ALA A 397 2.65 4.27 16.50
CA ALA A 397 3.21 2.93 16.33
C ALA A 397 3.26 2.44 14.86
N PRO A 398 4.33 1.79 14.32
CA PRO A 398 4.19 0.98 13.12
C PRO A 398 3.15 -0.13 13.30
N TYR A 399 2.45 -0.48 12.22
CA TYR A 399 1.39 -1.50 12.20
C TYR A 399 1.86 -2.84 12.76
N LYS A 400 2.99 -3.32 12.25
CA LYS A 400 3.55 -4.63 12.58
C LYS A 400 3.88 -4.73 14.06
N TYR A 401 4.55 -3.70 14.59
CA TYR A 401 4.87 -3.61 16.02
C TYR A 401 3.61 -3.69 16.90
N ILE A 402 2.55 -2.94 16.55
CA ILE A 402 1.31 -2.93 17.32
C ILE A 402 0.63 -4.31 17.31
N ILE A 403 0.58 -5.00 16.16
CA ILE A 403 -0.03 -6.32 16.07
C ILE A 403 0.77 -7.35 16.88
N ASP A 404 2.10 -7.34 16.73
CA ASP A 404 2.96 -8.33 17.38
C ASP A 404 2.98 -8.15 18.91
N ASN A 405 2.60 -6.96 19.41
CA ASN A 405 2.60 -6.60 20.83
C ASN A 405 1.21 -6.21 21.35
N GLU A 406 0.13 -6.67 20.70
CA GLU A 406 -1.23 -6.20 20.96
C GLU A 406 -1.65 -6.36 22.43
N GLU A 407 -1.28 -7.47 23.07
CA GLU A 407 -1.62 -7.74 24.48
C GLU A 407 -0.97 -6.75 25.44
N MET A 408 0.33 -6.51 25.30
CA MET A 408 1.08 -5.56 26.12
C MET A 408 0.55 -4.13 25.99
N ILE A 409 0.20 -3.71 24.76
CA ILE A 409 -0.24 -2.34 24.46
C ILE A 409 -1.68 -2.09 24.96
N ARG A 410 -2.47 -3.14 25.21
CA ARG A 410 -3.86 -2.96 25.67
C ARG A 410 -3.95 -2.31 27.05
N ASP A 411 -2.98 -2.59 27.92
CA ASP A 411 -2.99 -2.23 29.34
C ASP A 411 -2.36 -0.85 29.63
N GLU A 412 -1.67 -0.25 28.66
CA GLU A 412 -1.04 1.07 28.84
C GLU A 412 -2.04 2.24 28.72
N GLU A 413 -1.79 3.34 29.46
CA GLU A 413 -2.55 4.59 29.30
C GLU A 413 -2.27 5.23 27.93
N LYS A 414 -3.26 5.13 27.05
CA LYS A 414 -3.16 5.54 25.65
C LYS A 414 -3.32 7.04 25.52
N SER A 415 -2.21 7.76 25.46
CA SER A 415 -2.23 9.19 25.13
C SER A 415 -1.74 9.42 23.71
N SER A 416 -2.45 10.26 22.94
CA SER A 416 -1.92 10.79 21.68
C SER A 416 -0.96 11.97 21.91
N ASN A 417 -0.78 12.41 23.16
CA ASN A 417 -0.03 13.60 23.51
C ASN A 417 1.46 13.27 23.72
N GLY A 418 2.33 14.06 23.10
CA GLY A 418 3.77 13.86 23.10
C GLY A 418 4.48 14.61 21.99
N MET A 419 5.73 14.22 21.72
CA MET A 419 6.51 14.71 20.59
C MET A 419 6.60 13.61 19.54
N PHE A 420 6.33 13.95 18.28
CA PHE A 420 6.63 13.11 17.14
C PHE A 420 7.93 13.60 16.51
N ASN A 421 8.92 12.73 16.42
CA ASN A 421 10.21 12.96 15.81
C ASN A 421 10.51 11.83 14.82
N LEU A 422 10.74 12.18 13.56
CA LEU A 422 11.08 11.25 12.49
C LEU A 422 12.30 11.81 11.75
N CYS A 423 13.36 11.04 11.70
CA CYS A 423 14.53 11.30 10.89
C CYS A 423 14.68 10.13 9.91
N ILE A 424 14.76 10.44 8.62
CA ILE A 424 15.04 9.48 7.57
C ILE A 424 16.26 9.96 6.81
N GLN A 425 17.24 9.08 6.65
CA GLN A 425 18.41 9.32 5.82
C GLN A 425 18.37 8.31 4.67
N PHE A 426 18.34 8.84 3.46
CA PHE A 426 18.48 8.07 2.22
C PHE A 426 19.93 8.21 1.80
N ASN A 427 20.66 7.09 1.75
CA ASN A 427 22.04 7.04 1.31
C ASN A 427 22.12 6.19 0.05
N PHE A 428 22.65 6.78 -1.02
CA PHE A 428 22.91 6.14 -2.29
C PHE A 428 24.32 6.52 -2.76
N PRO A 429 25.35 5.77 -2.36
CA PRO A 429 26.74 6.06 -2.73
C PRO A 429 26.97 6.11 -4.24
N GLY A 430 26.23 5.30 -5.02
CA GLY A 430 26.32 5.25 -6.48
C GLY A 430 26.00 6.57 -7.18
N ALA A 431 25.36 7.55 -6.52
CA ALA A 431 25.17 8.90 -7.07
C ALA A 431 26.48 9.69 -7.22
N HIS A 432 27.58 9.26 -6.59
CA HIS A 432 28.89 9.88 -6.81
C HIS A 432 29.34 9.75 -8.26
N TYR A 433 29.03 8.62 -8.92
CA TYR A 433 29.39 8.37 -10.33
C TYR A 433 28.89 9.48 -11.28
N PRO A 434 27.60 9.86 -11.29
CA PRO A 434 27.12 11.02 -12.06
C PRO A 434 27.36 12.39 -11.37
N ARG A 435 28.20 12.47 -10.33
CA ARG A 435 28.46 13.70 -9.54
C ARG A 435 27.20 14.31 -8.93
N LEU A 436 26.27 13.47 -8.48
CA LEU A 436 25.04 13.86 -7.80
C LEU A 436 25.16 13.68 -6.28
N PRO A 437 24.31 14.33 -5.47
CA PRO A 437 24.28 14.12 -4.03
C PRO A 437 24.01 12.65 -3.67
N THR A 438 24.86 12.09 -2.82
CA THR A 438 24.77 10.70 -2.35
C THR A 438 23.87 10.53 -1.14
N ALA A 439 23.45 11.61 -0.49
CA ALA A 439 22.63 11.54 0.70
C ALA A 439 21.51 12.58 0.66
N TYR A 440 20.34 12.18 1.16
CA TYR A 440 19.21 13.05 1.40
C TYR A 440 18.63 12.79 2.78
N SER A 441 18.45 13.85 3.57
CA SER A 441 17.86 13.76 4.91
C SER A 441 16.48 14.39 4.93
N TYR A 442 15.49 13.60 5.37
CA TYR A 442 14.14 14.07 5.65
C TYR A 442 13.91 14.05 7.16
N HIS A 443 13.74 15.23 7.75
CA HIS A 443 13.53 15.39 9.18
C HIS A 443 12.19 16.05 9.48
N LYS A 444 11.49 15.53 10.48
CA LYS A 444 10.18 16.01 10.89
C LYS A 444 10.03 15.93 12.39
N ARG A 445 9.76 17.09 13.00
CA ARG A 445 9.53 17.22 14.44
C ARG A 445 8.25 18.01 14.68
N ILE A 446 7.28 17.41 15.38
CA ILE A 446 5.96 18.00 15.63
C ILE A 446 5.55 17.74 17.08
N SER A 447 5.07 18.76 17.79
CA SER A 447 4.40 18.57 19.08
C SER A 447 2.96 18.17 18.86
N THR A 448 2.49 17.12 19.54
CA THR A 448 1.10 16.67 19.44
C THR A 448 0.21 17.30 20.52
N ARG A 449 0.77 18.10 21.44
CA ARG A 449 0.03 18.81 22.51
C ARG A 449 -0.65 20.11 22.06
N GLN A 450 -0.21 20.72 20.97
CA GLN A 450 -0.75 22.00 20.47
C GLN A 450 -1.98 21.84 19.56
N TYR A 451 -2.56 20.64 19.46
CA TYR A 451 -3.45 20.28 18.35
C TYR A 451 -4.65 19.41 18.70
#